data_AF-A0A3L7TKI8-F1
#
_entry.id   AF-A0A3L7TKI8-F1
#
_cell.length_a   1.000
_cell.length_b   1.000
_cell.length_c   1.000
_cell.angle_alpha   90.00
_cell.angle_beta   90.00
_cell.angle_gamma   90.00
#
_symmetry.space_group_name_H-M   'P 1'
#
loop_
_entity.id
_entity.type
_entity.pdbx_description
1 polymer ?
#
loop_
_entity_poly.entity_id
_entity_poly.type
_entity_poly.pdbx_seq_one_letter_code
_entity_poly.pdbx_strand_id
1 'polypeptide(L)'
;MRRVCVLVIAIALAVSIFALTLPWFSSARGVNGPTIADTARPIMAALVAFLAFSATTVIAVLVGRMVNAVVALFVLGTGVGLLAMRSGSALDFAFGHSSVLAGAIEVFCWALLVAAASWAIFRFGGALPDVPLTHDDDIDSPIGSAARKSWFAAIAAVVVAWGVVITMNKGQAIGATVAAGFVAGAIGRMLAPRTPPIYLAAVTIAAFAAVFAFYGFTLRGDLAVGIVDGSLPRLLRLMPVDIAAGVLAGVSLGFGFARGFVATREA
;
A
#
# COMPACT_ATOMS: atom_id res chain seq x y z
N MET A 1 25.07 -9.81 8.68
CA MET A 1 24.38 -9.99 9.97
C MET A 1 23.73 -8.70 10.49
N ARG A 2 24.46 -7.60 10.71
CA ARG A 2 23.92 -6.32 11.24
C ARG A 2 22.64 -5.80 10.55
N ARG A 3 22.60 -5.77 9.20
CA ARG A 3 21.42 -5.28 8.43
C ARG A 3 20.17 -6.15 8.64
N VAL A 4 20.34 -7.46 8.79
CA VAL A 4 19.23 -8.40 9.02
C VAL A 4 18.64 -8.20 10.41
N CYS A 5 19.49 -8.05 11.44
CA CYS A 5 19.03 -7.74 12.81
C CYS A 5 18.24 -6.43 12.86
N VAL A 6 18.73 -5.37 12.19
CA VAL A 6 18.04 -4.07 12.09
C VAL A 6 16.66 -4.25 11.45
N LEU A 7 16.57 -5.02 10.37
CA LEU A 7 15.30 -5.29 9.69
C LEU A 7 14.30 -6.01 10.61
N VAL A 8 14.73 -7.11 11.25
CA VAL A 8 13.85 -7.91 12.13
C VAL A 8 13.34 -7.07 13.30
N ILE A 9 14.21 -6.30 13.95
CA ILE A 9 13.83 -5.42 15.06
C ILE A 9 12.86 -4.34 14.58
N ALA A 10 13.12 -3.73 13.42
CA ALA A 10 12.26 -2.69 12.88
C ALA A 10 10.87 -3.20 12.49
N ILE A 11 10.77 -4.40 11.90
CA ILE A 11 9.50 -5.06 11.63
C ILE A 11 8.76 -5.32 12.94
N ALA A 12 9.42 -5.89 13.95
CA ALA A 12 8.81 -6.15 15.25
C ALA A 12 8.27 -4.86 15.89
N LEU A 13 9.03 -3.75 15.84
CA LEU A 13 8.61 -2.45 16.35
C LEU A 13 7.43 -1.86 15.56
N ALA A 14 7.49 -1.89 14.22
CA ALA A 14 6.41 -1.41 13.35
C ALA A 14 5.10 -2.17 13.62
N VAL A 15 5.17 -3.50 13.69
CA VAL A 15 4.05 -4.38 14.02
C VAL A 15 3.53 -4.06 15.43
N SER A 16 4.41 -3.89 16.41
CA SER A 16 4.00 -3.58 17.79
C SER A 16 3.27 -2.25 17.89
N ILE A 17 3.71 -1.22 17.17
CA ILE A 17 3.04 0.10 17.13
C ILE A 17 1.64 -0.03 16.53
N PHE A 18 1.48 -0.75 15.42
CA PHE A 18 0.15 -0.98 14.85
C PHE A 18 -0.71 -1.92 15.69
N ALA A 19 -0.13 -2.79 16.51
CA ALA A 19 -0.89 -3.66 17.42
C ALA A 19 -1.65 -2.82 18.46
N LEU A 20 -1.07 -1.70 18.89
CA LEU A 20 -1.70 -0.77 19.83
C LEU A 20 -2.93 -0.05 19.26
N THR A 21 -3.09 -0.03 17.93
CA THR A 21 -4.25 0.63 17.30
C THR A 21 -5.47 -0.29 17.24
N LEU A 22 -5.30 -1.60 17.34
CA LEU A 22 -6.36 -2.59 17.12
C LEU A 22 -7.64 -2.38 17.96
N PRO A 23 -7.58 -2.01 19.25
CA PRO A 23 -8.80 -1.80 20.05
C PRO A 23 -9.72 -0.72 19.47
N TRP A 24 -9.15 0.25 18.75
CA TRP A 24 -9.87 1.39 18.17
C TRP A 24 -10.55 1.05 16.84
N PHE A 25 -10.26 -0.12 16.27
CA PHE A 25 -10.83 -0.58 15.00
C PHE A 25 -12.08 -1.45 15.18
N SER A 26 -12.57 -1.61 16.41
CA SER A 26 -13.82 -2.33 16.66
C SER A 26 -15.03 -1.56 16.11
N SER A 27 -15.93 -2.27 15.42
CA SER A 27 -17.22 -1.75 14.96
C SER A 27 -18.30 -1.95 16.02
N ALA A 28 -19.47 -1.33 15.84
CA ALA A 28 -20.63 -1.53 16.70
C ALA A 28 -21.13 -3.00 16.74
N ARG A 29 -20.75 -3.81 15.74
CA ARG A 29 -21.07 -5.25 15.65
C ARG A 29 -20.14 -6.14 16.48
N GLY A 30 -19.13 -5.57 17.15
CA GLY A 30 -18.14 -6.32 17.92
C GLY A 30 -17.05 -6.99 17.08
N VAL A 31 -17.06 -6.81 15.75
CA VAL A 31 -15.99 -7.22 14.84
C VAL A 31 -15.18 -6.01 14.37
N ASN A 32 -13.95 -6.21 13.91
CA ASN A 32 -13.14 -5.11 13.41
C ASN A 32 -13.71 -4.55 12.10
N GLY A 33 -13.73 -3.23 11.98
CA GLY A 33 -14.23 -2.52 10.80
C GLY A 33 -13.42 -2.88 9.55
N PRO A 34 -14.07 -3.12 8.41
CA PRO A 34 -13.39 -3.28 7.12
C PRO A 34 -12.83 -1.96 6.60
N THR A 35 -13.42 -0.84 7.00
CA THR A 35 -12.92 0.52 6.81
C THR A 35 -12.79 1.23 8.17
N ILE A 36 -11.98 2.28 8.25
CA ILE A 36 -11.90 3.19 9.40
C ILE A 36 -13.27 3.85 9.62
N ALA A 37 -14.00 4.15 8.55
CA ALA A 37 -15.34 4.74 8.61
C ALA A 37 -16.38 3.83 9.29
N ASP A 38 -16.22 2.50 9.21
CA ASP A 38 -17.13 1.52 9.81
C ASP A 38 -16.82 1.19 11.28
N THR A 39 -15.80 1.82 11.86
CA THR A 39 -15.48 1.63 13.28
C THR A 39 -16.49 2.36 14.17
N ALA A 40 -16.64 1.93 15.41
CA ALA A 40 -17.55 2.58 16.37
C ALA A 40 -17.15 4.03 16.69
N ARG A 41 -15.87 4.38 16.46
CA ARG A 41 -15.30 5.70 16.72
C ARG A 41 -14.37 6.12 15.57
N PRO A 42 -14.93 6.48 14.39
CA PRO A 42 -14.16 6.66 13.15
C PRO A 42 -13.08 7.74 13.27
N ILE A 43 -13.37 8.84 13.96
CA ILE A 43 -12.40 9.92 14.18
C ILE A 43 -11.21 9.42 15.03
N MET A 44 -11.48 8.67 16.10
CA MET A 44 -10.41 8.14 16.96
C MET A 44 -9.60 7.07 16.23
N ALA A 45 -10.25 6.17 15.49
CA ALA A 45 -9.58 5.17 14.67
C ALA A 45 -8.65 5.83 13.64
N ALA A 46 -9.12 6.87 12.95
CA ALA A 46 -8.33 7.65 12.00
C ALA A 46 -7.11 8.32 12.67
N LEU A 47 -7.32 8.99 13.81
CA LEU A 47 -6.24 9.66 14.54
C LEU A 47 -5.18 8.67 15.02
N VAL A 48 -5.59 7.54 15.60
CA VAL A 48 -4.66 6.54 16.12
C VAL A 48 -3.92 5.84 14.97
N ALA A 49 -4.59 5.55 13.85
CA ALA A 49 -3.95 5.03 12.64
C ALA A 49 -2.91 6.01 12.07
N PHE A 50 -3.25 7.30 12.01
CA PHE A 50 -2.34 8.35 11.56
C PHE A 50 -1.10 8.47 12.46
N LEU A 51 -1.27 8.44 13.78
CA LEU A 51 -0.17 8.49 14.74
C LEU A 51 0.73 7.26 14.64
N ALA A 52 0.15 6.07 14.55
CA ALA A 52 0.89 4.81 14.37
C ALA A 52 1.66 4.80 13.05
N PHE A 53 1.04 5.26 11.97
CA PHE A 53 1.68 5.39 10.65
C PHE A 53 2.82 6.40 10.68
N SER A 54 2.64 7.55 11.33
CA SER A 54 3.67 8.57 11.49
C SER A 54 4.86 8.06 12.31
N ALA A 55 4.61 7.41 13.46
CA ALA A 55 5.65 6.80 14.29
C ALA A 55 6.42 5.70 13.54
N THR A 56 5.70 4.84 12.81
CA THR A 56 6.33 3.80 11.97
C THR A 56 7.13 4.40 10.82
N THR A 57 6.70 5.54 10.26
CA THR A 57 7.45 6.27 9.24
C THR A 57 8.77 6.79 9.79
N VAL A 58 8.80 7.29 11.03
CA VAL A 58 10.06 7.68 11.70
C VAL A 58 11.01 6.49 11.81
N ILE A 59 10.52 5.32 12.23
CA ILE A 59 11.32 4.08 12.27
C ILE A 59 11.81 3.71 10.87
N ALA A 60 10.94 3.77 9.87
CA ALA A 60 11.28 3.48 8.48
C ALA A 60 12.37 4.43 7.96
N VAL A 61 12.33 5.72 8.26
CA VAL A 61 13.40 6.68 7.93
C VAL A 61 14.74 6.23 8.53
N LEU A 62 14.75 5.82 9.80
CA LEU A 62 15.97 5.31 10.45
C LEU A 62 16.49 4.03 9.77
N VAL A 63 15.60 3.09 9.42
CA VAL A 63 15.95 1.90 8.64
C VAL A 63 16.51 2.27 7.27
N GLY A 64 15.94 3.29 6.63
CA GLY A 64 16.41 3.84 5.36
C GLY A 64 17.89 4.19 5.43
N ARG A 65 18.27 4.93 6.49
CA ARG A 65 19.67 5.35 6.72
C ARG A 65 20.62 4.20 6.98
N MET A 66 20.12 3.14 7.62
CA MET A 66 20.94 1.98 7.99
C MET A 66 21.03 0.91 6.89
N VAL A 67 20.04 0.84 6.00
CA VAL A 67 19.89 -0.24 5.02
C VAL A 67 19.66 0.30 3.60
N ASN A 68 18.48 0.86 3.32
CA ASN A 68 18.11 1.65 2.14
C ASN A 68 16.61 1.99 2.18
N ALA A 69 16.18 2.99 1.39
CA ALA A 69 14.81 3.48 1.34
C ALA A 69 13.76 2.43 0.89
N VAL A 70 14.11 1.49 0.02
CA VAL A 70 13.18 0.43 -0.44
C VAL A 70 12.87 -0.56 0.69
N VAL A 71 13.88 -0.93 1.49
CA VAL A 71 13.67 -1.77 2.68
C VAL A 71 12.87 -1.03 3.75
N ALA A 72 13.06 0.28 3.89
CA ALA A 72 12.24 1.10 4.78
C ALA A 72 10.75 1.09 4.40
N LEU A 73 10.42 1.18 3.11
CA LEU A 73 9.04 1.03 2.63
C LEU A 73 8.46 -0.36 2.95
N PHE A 74 9.27 -1.41 2.82
CA PHE A 74 8.86 -2.76 3.21
C PHE A 74 8.50 -2.83 4.70
N VAL A 75 9.34 -2.27 5.58
CA VAL A 75 9.06 -2.21 7.03
C VAL A 75 7.76 -1.47 7.32
N LEU A 76 7.54 -0.31 6.70
CA LEU A 76 6.29 0.43 6.84
C LEU A 76 5.09 -0.41 6.40
N GLY A 77 5.20 -1.08 5.24
CA GLY A 77 4.18 -2.00 4.72
C GLY A 77 3.88 -3.16 5.66
N THR A 78 4.89 -3.76 6.30
CA THR A 78 4.68 -4.84 7.28
C THR A 78 3.95 -4.37 8.53
N GLY A 79 4.20 -3.13 8.99
CA GLY A 79 3.46 -2.53 10.10
C GLY A 79 1.97 -2.39 9.77
N VAL A 80 1.67 -1.74 8.63
CA VAL A 80 0.28 -1.62 8.13
C VAL A 80 -0.34 -2.99 7.86
N GLY A 81 0.48 -3.98 7.47
CA GLY A 81 0.07 -5.36 7.25
C GLY A 81 -0.53 -6.04 8.47
N LEU A 82 -0.08 -5.71 9.69
CA LEU A 82 -0.76 -6.19 10.90
C LEU A 82 -2.20 -5.67 10.96
N LEU A 83 -2.39 -4.37 10.70
CA LEU A 83 -3.71 -3.77 10.68
C LEU A 83 -4.58 -4.41 9.59
N ALA A 84 -4.03 -4.66 8.40
CA ALA A 84 -4.71 -5.37 7.32
C ALA A 84 -5.19 -6.76 7.78
N MET A 85 -4.29 -7.58 8.34
CA MET A 85 -4.62 -8.93 8.83
C MET A 85 -5.66 -8.95 9.95
N ARG A 86 -5.83 -7.84 10.68
CA ARG A 86 -6.77 -7.73 11.80
C ARG A 86 -8.02 -6.91 11.46
N SER A 87 -8.06 -6.23 10.33
CA SER A 87 -9.23 -5.48 9.86
C SER A 87 -10.33 -6.39 9.31
N GLY A 88 -11.54 -5.85 9.16
CA GLY A 88 -12.67 -6.56 8.56
C GLY A 88 -12.42 -6.95 7.10
N SER A 89 -13.19 -7.90 6.61
CA SER A 89 -13.15 -8.43 5.24
C SER A 89 -14.20 -7.77 4.33
N ALA A 90 -14.17 -8.13 3.05
CA ALA A 90 -15.20 -7.72 2.09
C ALA A 90 -16.62 -8.17 2.48
N LEU A 91 -16.74 -9.30 3.20
CA LEU A 91 -18.03 -9.75 3.73
C LEU A 91 -18.53 -8.79 4.81
N ASP A 92 -17.64 -8.39 5.72
CA ASP A 92 -17.98 -7.43 6.77
C ASP A 92 -18.38 -6.07 6.17
N PHE A 93 -17.79 -5.70 5.04
CA PHE A 93 -18.07 -4.47 4.30
C PHE A 93 -19.46 -4.51 3.66
N ALA A 94 -19.76 -5.58 2.91
CA ALA A 94 -21.04 -5.72 2.24
C ALA A 94 -22.21 -5.87 3.22
N PHE A 95 -22.09 -6.74 4.23
CA PHE A 95 -23.13 -6.93 5.25
C PHE A 95 -23.12 -5.84 6.33
N GLY A 96 -22.15 -4.94 6.30
CA GLY A 96 -22.08 -3.78 7.19
C GLY A 96 -22.84 -2.56 6.70
N HIS A 97 -23.45 -2.64 5.52
CA HIS A 97 -24.01 -1.49 4.80
C HIS A 97 -22.97 -0.36 4.64
N SER A 98 -21.71 -0.74 4.47
CA SER A 98 -20.59 0.19 4.32
C SER A 98 -20.67 0.92 2.98
N SER A 99 -20.24 2.18 2.98
CA SER A 99 -20.26 3.01 1.78
C SER A 99 -19.03 2.77 0.90
N VAL A 100 -19.23 2.37 -0.36
CA VAL A 100 -18.16 2.24 -1.36
C VAL A 100 -17.42 3.57 -1.54
N LEU A 101 -18.15 4.69 -1.51
CA LEU A 101 -17.56 6.02 -1.63
C LEU A 101 -16.69 6.37 -0.41
N ALA A 102 -17.12 6.01 0.81
CA ALA A 102 -16.30 6.16 2.00
C ALA A 102 -15.01 5.32 1.90
N GLY A 103 -15.12 4.09 1.38
CA GLY A 103 -13.97 3.26 1.03
C GLY A 103 -13.03 3.93 0.03
N ALA A 104 -13.56 4.57 -1.02
CA ALA A 104 -12.77 5.31 -2.00
C ALA A 104 -11.97 6.46 -1.36
N ILE A 105 -12.63 7.25 -0.51
CA ILE A 105 -12.00 8.34 0.24
C ILE A 105 -10.90 7.79 1.14
N GLU A 106 -11.14 6.67 1.82
CA GLU A 106 -10.15 6.06 2.69
C GLU A 106 -8.92 5.56 1.91
N VAL A 107 -9.10 4.87 0.78
CA VAL A 107 -7.98 4.45 -0.09
C VAL A 107 -7.18 5.67 -0.56
N PHE A 108 -7.87 6.76 -0.91
CA PHE A 108 -7.23 8.01 -1.30
C PHE A 108 -6.42 8.63 -0.15
N CYS A 109 -6.97 8.66 1.07
CA CYS A 109 -6.24 9.11 2.26
C CYS A 109 -4.98 8.26 2.52
N TRP A 110 -5.07 6.94 2.36
CA TRP A 110 -3.90 6.06 2.42
C TRP A 110 -2.87 6.39 1.34
N ALA A 111 -3.29 6.71 0.11
CA ALA A 111 -2.37 7.14 -0.95
C ALA A 111 -1.62 8.42 -0.57
N LEU A 112 -2.31 9.41 0.03
CA LEU A 112 -1.68 10.65 0.50
C LEU A 112 -0.70 10.41 1.65
N LEU A 113 -1.06 9.57 2.62
CA LEU A 113 -0.18 9.18 3.71
C LEU A 113 1.07 8.47 3.19
N VAL A 114 0.91 7.53 2.28
CA VAL A 114 2.02 6.82 1.64
C VAL A 114 2.87 7.77 0.80
N ALA A 115 2.29 8.75 0.10
CA ALA A 115 3.06 9.76 -0.62
C ALA A 115 3.95 10.57 0.32
N ALA A 116 3.39 11.04 1.44
CA ALA A 116 4.12 11.81 2.45
C ALA A 116 5.23 10.97 3.12
N ALA A 117 4.92 9.72 3.51
CA ALA A 117 5.89 8.81 4.12
C ALA A 117 7.00 8.42 3.15
N SER A 118 6.67 8.06 1.91
CA SER A 118 7.67 7.77 0.89
C SER A 118 8.58 8.97 0.66
N TRP A 119 8.02 10.17 0.50
CA TRP A 119 8.83 11.38 0.37
C TRP A 119 9.79 11.55 1.57
N ALA A 120 9.30 11.40 2.80
CA ALA A 120 10.13 11.50 4.00
C ALA A 120 11.22 10.41 4.05
N ILE A 121 10.89 9.16 3.72
CA ILE A 121 11.81 8.03 3.69
C ILE A 121 12.91 8.26 2.64
N PHE A 122 12.57 8.68 1.43
CA PHE A 122 13.58 8.95 0.39
C PHE A 122 14.39 10.22 0.69
N ARG A 123 13.78 11.25 1.30
CA ARG A 123 14.44 12.51 1.63
C ARG A 123 15.43 12.37 2.78
N PHE A 124 15.07 11.64 3.83
CA PHE A 124 15.82 11.55 5.08
C PHE A 124 16.48 10.17 5.32
N GLY A 125 15.96 9.12 4.69
CA GLY A 125 16.52 7.76 4.74
C GLY A 125 17.77 7.60 3.88
N GLY A 126 18.04 8.51 2.95
CA GLY A 126 19.23 8.46 2.10
C GLY A 126 18.99 7.79 0.75
N ALA A 127 19.95 8.00 -0.15
CA ALA A 127 19.86 7.59 -1.55
C ALA A 127 19.85 6.06 -1.71
N LEU A 128 19.22 5.60 -2.80
CA LEU A 128 19.30 4.22 -3.22
C LEU A 128 20.73 3.90 -3.68
N PRO A 129 21.41 2.88 -3.12
CA PRO A 129 22.77 2.53 -3.54
C PRO A 129 22.88 2.13 -5.02
N ASP A 130 21.77 1.71 -5.62
CA ASP A 130 21.67 1.18 -6.97
C ASP A 130 21.12 2.19 -8.00
N VAL A 131 20.93 3.44 -7.61
CA VAL A 131 20.50 4.51 -8.53
C VAL A 131 21.67 5.48 -8.69
N PRO A 132 22.28 5.58 -9.88
CA PRO A 132 23.33 6.55 -10.11
C PRO A 132 22.76 7.96 -9.90
N LEU A 133 23.51 8.82 -9.21
CA LEU A 133 23.17 10.24 -9.12
C LEU A 133 23.39 10.86 -10.50
N THR A 134 22.31 11.00 -11.25
CA THR A 134 22.27 11.91 -12.38
C THR A 134 22.21 13.35 -11.84
N HIS A 135 22.55 14.33 -12.68
CA HIS A 135 22.30 15.76 -12.40
C HIS A 135 21.27 16.28 -13.41
N ASP A 136 20.31 15.42 -13.75
CA ASP A 136 19.31 15.65 -14.79
C ASP A 136 17.93 15.71 -14.12
N ASP A 137 17.36 16.91 -14.10
CA ASP A 137 16.06 17.18 -13.44
C ASP A 137 14.95 16.25 -13.96
N ASP A 138 15.02 15.75 -15.20
CA ASP A 138 14.01 14.84 -15.74
C ASP A 138 14.06 13.42 -15.16
N ILE A 139 15.24 13.02 -14.65
CA ILE A 139 15.54 11.70 -14.11
C ILE A 139 15.51 11.71 -12.59
N ASP A 140 16.05 12.77 -11.97
CA ASP A 140 16.21 12.88 -10.53
C ASP A 140 15.00 13.50 -9.83
N SER A 141 14.16 14.25 -10.56
CA SER A 141 12.95 14.83 -9.99
C SER A 141 11.91 13.75 -9.62
N PRO A 142 11.33 13.82 -8.41
CA PRO A 142 10.24 12.93 -8.00
C PRO A 142 9.00 12.98 -8.91
N ILE A 143 8.87 14.05 -9.71
CA ILE A 143 7.74 14.33 -10.61
C ILE A 143 8.23 14.46 -12.08
N GLY A 144 9.49 14.12 -12.35
CA GLY A 144 10.11 14.17 -13.68
C GLY A 144 9.37 13.32 -14.72
N SER A 145 9.66 13.55 -15.99
CA SER A 145 9.04 12.78 -17.08
C SER A 145 9.30 11.27 -16.96
N ALA A 146 10.49 10.86 -16.49
CA ALA A 146 10.83 9.46 -16.23
C ALA A 146 10.01 8.88 -15.06
N ALA A 147 9.85 9.63 -13.97
CA ALA A 147 9.02 9.23 -12.83
C ALA A 147 7.56 8.97 -13.28
N ARG A 148 7.00 9.87 -14.09
CA ARG A 148 5.63 9.73 -14.64
C ARG A 148 5.47 8.52 -15.56
N LYS A 149 6.50 8.13 -16.32
CA LYS A 149 6.47 6.88 -17.09
C LYS A 149 6.33 5.67 -16.19
N SER A 150 7.03 5.65 -15.04
CA SER A 150 6.91 4.54 -14.08
C SER A 150 5.50 4.42 -13.48
N TRP A 151 4.75 5.52 -13.39
CA TRP A 151 3.40 5.54 -12.82
C TRP A 151 2.39 4.74 -13.64
N PHE A 152 2.62 4.53 -14.93
CA PHE A 152 1.78 3.63 -15.75
C PHE A 152 1.82 2.18 -15.26
N ALA A 153 2.84 1.78 -14.49
CA ALA A 153 2.89 0.47 -13.83
C ALA A 153 1.74 0.25 -12.83
N ALA A 154 1.12 1.32 -12.32
CA ALA A 154 -0.06 1.23 -11.46
C ALA A 154 -1.27 0.59 -12.17
N ILE A 155 -1.39 0.78 -13.50
CA ILE A 155 -2.46 0.14 -14.29
C ILE A 155 -2.27 -1.38 -14.29
N ALA A 156 -1.04 -1.84 -14.54
CA ALA A 156 -0.72 -3.26 -14.52
C ALA A 156 -1.00 -3.87 -13.13
N ALA A 157 -0.71 -3.14 -12.05
CA ALA A 157 -1.01 -3.58 -10.70
C ALA A 157 -2.53 -3.79 -10.46
N VAL A 158 -3.38 -2.88 -10.93
CA VAL A 158 -4.85 -3.04 -10.82
C VAL A 158 -5.33 -4.27 -11.60
N VAL A 159 -4.81 -4.49 -12.81
CA VAL A 159 -5.14 -5.68 -13.63
C VAL A 159 -4.72 -6.97 -12.93
N VAL A 160 -3.52 -7.00 -12.35
CA VAL A 160 -3.02 -8.16 -11.60
C VAL A 160 -3.86 -8.43 -10.36
N ALA A 161 -4.19 -7.40 -9.58
CA ALA A 161 -5.08 -7.55 -8.43
C ALA A 161 -6.43 -8.15 -8.86
N TRP A 162 -7.03 -7.64 -9.93
CA TRP A 162 -8.30 -8.15 -10.47
C TRP A 162 -8.23 -9.64 -10.87
N GLY A 163 -7.11 -10.06 -11.45
CA GLY A 163 -6.86 -11.46 -11.83
C GLY A 163 -6.60 -12.38 -10.64
N VAL A 164 -5.96 -11.88 -9.57
CA VAL A 164 -5.58 -12.68 -8.40
C VAL A 164 -6.71 -12.78 -7.37
N VAL A 165 -7.55 -11.75 -7.22
CA VAL A 165 -8.61 -11.72 -6.18
C VAL A 165 -9.89 -12.46 -6.62
N ILE A 166 -9.83 -13.79 -6.55
CA ILE A 166 -10.91 -14.68 -7.02
C ILE A 166 -11.94 -15.02 -5.92
N THR A 167 -11.53 -15.09 -4.65
CA THR A 167 -12.43 -15.36 -3.52
C THR A 167 -12.50 -14.16 -2.57
N MET A 168 -13.39 -14.23 -1.58
CA MET A 168 -13.51 -13.21 -0.52
C MET A 168 -12.60 -13.49 0.69
N ASN A 169 -11.67 -14.45 0.58
CA ASN A 169 -10.72 -14.74 1.63
C ASN A 169 -9.78 -13.54 1.87
N LYS A 170 -9.71 -13.07 3.12
CA LYS A 170 -8.85 -11.96 3.54
C LYS A 170 -7.37 -12.18 3.18
N GLY A 171 -6.87 -13.41 3.36
CA GLY A 171 -5.49 -13.75 2.98
C GLY A 171 -5.23 -13.60 1.48
N GLN A 172 -6.20 -13.94 0.63
CA GLN A 172 -6.10 -13.74 -0.81
C GLN A 172 -6.19 -12.26 -1.18
N ALA A 173 -7.01 -11.46 -0.50
CA ALA A 173 -7.08 -10.01 -0.72
C ALA A 173 -5.72 -9.34 -0.45
N ILE A 174 -5.11 -9.64 0.70
CA ILE A 174 -3.76 -9.15 1.04
C ILE A 174 -2.74 -9.67 0.03
N GLY A 175 -2.76 -10.97 -0.29
CA GLY A 175 -1.86 -11.54 -1.30
C GLY A 175 -1.99 -10.90 -2.69
N ALA A 176 -3.20 -10.59 -3.13
CA ALA A 176 -3.48 -9.92 -4.40
C ALA A 176 -2.90 -8.50 -4.43
N THR A 177 -3.04 -7.75 -3.34
CA THR A 177 -2.48 -6.40 -3.23
C THR A 177 -0.94 -6.42 -3.14
N VAL A 178 -0.33 -7.43 -2.53
CA VAL A 178 1.13 -7.67 -2.57
C VAL A 178 1.58 -7.98 -3.99
N ALA A 179 0.89 -8.87 -4.71
CA ALA A 179 1.22 -9.22 -6.10
C ALA A 179 1.09 -7.99 -7.03
N ALA A 180 0.03 -7.21 -6.85
CA ALA A 180 -0.18 -5.95 -7.56
C ALA A 180 0.96 -4.95 -7.30
N GLY A 181 1.31 -4.74 -6.03
CA GLY A 181 2.44 -3.89 -5.65
C GLY A 181 3.75 -4.40 -6.24
N PHE A 182 4.00 -5.72 -6.21
CA PHE A 182 5.19 -6.34 -6.80
C PHE A 182 5.31 -6.03 -8.28
N VAL A 183 4.22 -6.20 -9.04
CA VAL A 183 4.22 -5.89 -10.47
C VAL A 183 4.41 -4.40 -10.73
N ALA A 184 3.76 -3.52 -9.96
CA ALA A 184 4.01 -2.07 -10.05
C ALA A 184 5.49 -1.74 -9.81
N GLY A 185 6.09 -2.29 -8.75
CA GLY A 185 7.50 -2.08 -8.41
C GLY A 185 8.46 -2.58 -9.50
N ALA A 186 8.21 -3.78 -10.03
CA ALA A 186 9.05 -4.39 -11.04
C ALA A 186 8.96 -3.64 -12.39
N ILE A 187 7.75 -3.45 -12.91
CA ILE A 187 7.53 -2.73 -14.17
C ILE A 187 7.96 -1.27 -14.04
N GLY A 188 7.63 -0.60 -12.93
CA GLY A 188 8.00 0.79 -12.69
C GLY A 188 9.51 0.99 -12.74
N ARG A 189 10.28 0.07 -12.14
CA ARG A 189 11.75 0.07 -12.22
C ARG A 189 12.27 -0.20 -13.63
N MET A 190 11.63 -1.08 -14.39
CA MET A 190 12.03 -1.34 -15.79
C MET A 190 11.74 -0.15 -16.72
N LEU A 191 10.66 0.59 -16.47
CA LEU A 191 10.28 1.79 -17.24
C LEU A 191 11.13 3.01 -16.90
N ALA A 192 11.58 3.13 -15.66
CA ALA A 192 12.46 4.22 -15.20
C ALA A 192 13.65 3.67 -14.37
N PRO A 193 14.65 3.05 -15.03
CA PRO A 193 15.76 2.38 -14.34
C PRO A 193 16.71 3.31 -13.58
N ARG A 194 16.70 4.61 -13.91
CA ARG A 194 17.58 5.63 -13.31
C ARG A 194 16.86 6.55 -12.32
N THR A 195 15.55 6.41 -12.17
CA THR A 195 14.74 7.29 -11.31
C THR A 195 14.37 6.57 -10.02
N PRO A 196 14.46 7.23 -8.85
CA PRO A 196 13.99 6.67 -7.59
C PRO A 196 12.44 6.57 -7.58
N PRO A 197 11.85 5.46 -7.11
CA PRO A 197 10.42 5.19 -7.21
C PRO A 197 9.61 5.88 -6.09
N ILE A 198 9.87 7.16 -5.82
CA ILE A 198 9.41 7.86 -4.61
C ILE A 198 7.88 7.73 -4.45
N TYR A 199 7.11 8.06 -5.49
CA TYR A 199 5.65 8.05 -5.43
C TYR A 199 4.99 6.79 -6.01
N LEU A 200 5.77 5.79 -6.44
CA LEU A 200 5.23 4.63 -7.16
C LEU A 200 4.20 3.84 -6.33
N ALA A 201 4.47 3.63 -5.04
CA ALA A 201 3.52 2.98 -4.14
C ALA A 201 2.24 3.84 -3.96
N ALA A 202 2.39 5.15 -3.75
CA ALA A 202 1.27 6.06 -3.57
C ALA A 202 0.37 6.12 -4.81
N VAL A 203 0.96 6.20 -6.01
CA VAL A 203 0.20 6.22 -7.27
C VAL A 203 -0.49 4.88 -7.51
N THR A 204 0.14 3.77 -7.13
CA THR A 204 -0.49 2.45 -7.20
C THR A 204 -1.72 2.37 -6.29
N ILE A 205 -1.65 2.88 -5.06
CA ILE A 205 -2.81 2.97 -4.15
C ILE A 205 -3.87 3.93 -4.72
N ALA A 206 -3.47 5.08 -5.28
CA ALA A 206 -4.38 6.03 -5.89
C ALA A 206 -5.14 5.44 -7.10
N ALA A 207 -4.52 4.53 -7.86
CA ALA A 207 -5.21 3.81 -8.93
C ALA A 207 -6.34 2.91 -8.39
N PHE A 208 -6.13 2.25 -7.25
CA PHE A 208 -7.23 1.55 -6.56
C PHE A 208 -8.29 2.51 -6.03
N ALA A 209 -7.90 3.69 -5.51
CA ALA A 209 -8.86 4.71 -5.09
C ALA A 209 -9.77 5.15 -6.25
N ALA A 210 -9.20 5.33 -7.45
CA ALA A 210 -9.96 5.67 -8.65
C ALA A 210 -10.95 4.56 -9.04
N VAL A 211 -10.56 3.29 -8.90
CA VAL A 211 -11.46 2.15 -9.11
C VAL A 211 -12.60 2.14 -8.09
N PHE A 212 -12.30 2.37 -6.81
CA PHE A 212 -13.31 2.47 -5.75
C PHE A 212 -14.27 3.64 -5.99
N ALA A 213 -13.74 4.81 -6.39
CA ALA A 213 -14.56 5.96 -6.72
C ALA A 213 -15.48 5.66 -7.90
N PHE A 214 -14.95 5.04 -8.97
CA PHE A 214 -15.75 4.59 -10.11
C PHE A 214 -16.92 3.71 -9.65
N TYR A 215 -16.63 2.65 -8.88
CA TYR A 215 -17.69 1.79 -8.34
C TYR A 215 -18.66 2.53 -7.41
N GLY A 216 -18.19 3.46 -6.59
CA GLY A 216 -19.02 4.28 -5.71
C GLY A 216 -20.02 5.15 -6.47
N PHE A 217 -19.71 5.55 -7.72
CA PHE A 217 -20.61 6.31 -8.58
C PHE A 217 -21.47 5.44 -9.51
N THR A 218 -20.99 4.25 -9.90
CA THR A 218 -21.66 3.44 -10.93
C THR A 218 -22.46 2.27 -10.37
N LEU A 219 -22.07 1.69 -9.24
CA LEU A 219 -22.81 0.57 -8.66
C LEU A 219 -24.14 1.05 -8.10
N ARG A 220 -25.19 0.36 -8.49
CA ARG A 220 -26.54 0.54 -7.96
C ARG A 220 -26.95 -0.78 -7.32
N GLY A 221 -27.58 -0.69 -6.14
CA GLY A 221 -28.06 -1.86 -5.41
C GLY A 221 -27.27 -2.16 -4.14
N ASP A 222 -27.71 -3.19 -3.43
CA ASP A 222 -27.12 -3.63 -2.16
C ASP A 222 -25.91 -4.54 -2.41
N LEU A 223 -24.78 -4.23 -1.78
CA LEU A 223 -23.57 -5.03 -1.84
C LEU A 223 -23.78 -6.46 -1.31
N ALA A 224 -24.66 -6.63 -0.32
CA ALA A 224 -24.99 -7.94 0.23
C ALA A 224 -25.65 -8.84 -0.83
N VAL A 225 -26.54 -8.29 -1.65
CA VAL A 225 -27.16 -9.02 -2.78
C VAL A 225 -26.09 -9.40 -3.81
N GLY A 226 -25.18 -8.47 -4.11
CA GLY A 226 -24.06 -8.72 -5.02
C GLY A 226 -23.13 -9.86 -4.56
N ILE A 227 -23.03 -10.11 -3.26
CA ILE A 227 -22.30 -11.26 -2.74
C ILE A 227 -23.07 -12.56 -2.98
N VAL A 228 -24.37 -12.56 -2.70
CA VAL A 228 -25.23 -13.74 -2.80
C VAL A 228 -25.36 -14.22 -4.24
N ASP A 229 -25.51 -13.30 -5.19
CA ASP A 229 -25.64 -13.62 -6.62
C ASP A 229 -24.29 -13.73 -7.37
N GLY A 230 -23.18 -13.47 -6.68
CA GLY A 230 -21.83 -13.53 -7.23
C GLY A 230 -21.45 -12.37 -8.15
N SER A 231 -22.25 -11.32 -8.24
CA SER A 231 -22.01 -10.14 -9.08
C SER A 231 -21.08 -9.10 -8.45
N LEU A 232 -20.68 -9.26 -7.17
CA LEU A 232 -19.80 -8.33 -6.47
C LEU A 232 -18.48 -8.15 -7.24
N PRO A 233 -18.14 -6.92 -7.66
CA PRO A 233 -16.90 -6.64 -8.37
C PRO A 233 -15.68 -7.13 -7.60
N ARG A 234 -14.78 -7.83 -8.29
CA ARG A 234 -13.62 -8.47 -7.68
C ARG A 234 -12.75 -7.50 -6.88
N LEU A 235 -12.53 -6.29 -7.40
CA LEU A 235 -11.68 -5.30 -6.75
C LEU A 235 -12.31 -4.70 -5.47
N LEU A 236 -13.63 -4.78 -5.28
CA LEU A 236 -14.28 -4.44 -4.01
C LEU A 236 -14.06 -5.49 -2.92
N ARG A 237 -13.40 -6.61 -3.24
CA ARG A 237 -13.00 -7.62 -2.26
C ARG A 237 -11.74 -7.22 -1.49
N LEU A 238 -11.07 -6.16 -1.91
CA LEU A 238 -9.85 -5.62 -1.31
C LEU A 238 -10.24 -4.48 -0.37
N MET A 239 -9.89 -4.54 0.91
CA MET A 239 -10.19 -3.43 1.81
C MET A 239 -9.12 -2.34 1.73
N PRO A 240 -9.42 -1.08 2.09
CA PRO A 240 -8.46 0.02 1.96
C PRO A 240 -7.11 -0.24 2.63
N VAL A 241 -7.12 -0.81 3.83
CA VAL A 241 -5.91 -1.16 4.56
C VAL A 241 -5.15 -2.33 3.91
N ASP A 242 -5.85 -3.27 3.26
CA ASP A 242 -5.21 -4.36 2.50
C ASP A 242 -4.40 -3.78 1.35
N ILE A 243 -5.01 -2.86 0.59
CA ILE A 243 -4.37 -2.16 -0.52
C ILE A 243 -3.13 -1.42 -0.05
N ALA A 244 -3.24 -0.62 1.01
CA ALA A 244 -2.12 0.15 1.54
C ALA A 244 -0.95 -0.75 1.99
N ALA A 245 -1.25 -1.78 2.80
CA ALA A 245 -0.25 -2.72 3.30
C ALA A 245 0.42 -3.50 2.16
N GLY A 246 -0.40 -4.13 1.31
CA GLY A 246 0.06 -4.99 0.25
C GLY A 246 0.84 -4.23 -0.80
N VAL A 247 0.41 -3.03 -1.19
CA VAL A 247 1.16 -2.22 -2.17
C VAL A 247 2.51 -1.77 -1.61
N LEU A 248 2.59 -1.31 -0.36
CA LEU A 248 3.87 -0.93 0.28
C LEU A 248 4.87 -2.10 0.31
N ALA A 249 4.41 -3.27 0.77
CA ALA A 249 5.24 -4.47 0.81
C ALA A 249 5.57 -5.00 -0.59
N GLY A 250 4.60 -5.01 -1.49
CA GLY A 250 4.74 -5.49 -2.86
C GLY A 250 5.71 -4.64 -3.67
N VAL A 251 5.52 -3.31 -3.71
CA VAL A 251 6.36 -2.40 -4.50
C VAL A 251 7.82 -2.52 -4.08
N SER A 252 8.10 -2.64 -2.79
CA SER A 252 9.46 -2.80 -2.29
C SER A 252 10.09 -4.14 -2.72
N LEU A 253 9.33 -5.24 -2.68
CA LEU A 253 9.78 -6.54 -3.20
C LEU A 253 10.02 -6.52 -4.71
N GLY A 254 9.07 -5.96 -5.47
CA GLY A 254 9.16 -5.86 -6.93
C GLY A 254 10.32 -5.01 -7.41
N PHE A 255 10.57 -3.90 -6.72
CA PHE A 255 11.72 -3.05 -6.99
C PHE A 255 13.04 -3.80 -6.71
N GLY A 256 13.12 -4.53 -5.59
CA GLY A 256 14.26 -5.38 -5.27
C GLY A 256 14.51 -6.47 -6.32
N PHE A 257 13.45 -7.11 -6.81
CA PHE A 257 13.51 -8.13 -7.86
C PHE A 257 14.03 -7.56 -9.19
N ALA A 258 13.54 -6.40 -9.60
CA ALA A 258 13.91 -5.78 -10.87
C ALA A 258 15.40 -5.36 -10.96
N ARG A 259 16.11 -5.25 -9.83
CA ARG A 259 17.55 -4.95 -9.81
C ARG A 259 18.37 -5.94 -10.65
N GLY A 260 17.99 -7.22 -10.65
CA GLY A 260 18.68 -8.26 -11.43
C GLY A 260 18.64 -8.05 -12.94
N PHE A 261 17.63 -7.32 -13.45
CA PHE A 261 17.43 -7.10 -14.88
C PHE A 261 17.98 -5.77 -15.39
N VAL A 262 18.23 -4.81 -14.49
CA VAL A 262 18.74 -3.48 -14.84
C VAL A 262 20.27 -3.44 -14.83
N ALA A 263 20.91 -4.12 -13.87
CA ALA A 263 22.38 -4.15 -13.75
C ALA A 263 23.10 -4.82 -14.95
N THR A 264 22.38 -5.61 -15.75
CA THR A 264 22.93 -6.39 -16.87
C THR A 264 23.01 -5.62 -18.20
N ARG A 265 22.55 -4.36 -18.26
CA ARG A 265 22.59 -3.55 -19.51
C ARG A 265 23.83 -2.67 -19.66
N GLU A 266 24.79 -2.73 -18.74
CA GLU A 266 26.05 -1.96 -18.78
C GLU A 266 27.30 -2.88 -18.81
N ALA A 267 27.15 -4.15 -19.20
CA ALA A 267 28.24 -5.05 -19.58
C ALA A 267 28.25 -5.27 -21.10
#